data_AF-A0A2S6MIN8-F1
#
_entry.id   AF-A0A2S6MIN8-F1
#
_cell.length_a   1.000
_cell.length_b   1.000
_cell.length_c   1.000
_cell.angle_alpha   90.00
_cell.angle_beta   90.00
_cell.angle_gamma   90.00
#
_symmetry.space_group_name_H-M   'P 1'
#
loop_
_entity.id
_entity.type
_entity.pdbx_description
1 polymer ?
#
loop_
_entity_poly.entity_id
_entity_poly.type
_entity_poly.pdbx_seq_one_letter_code
_entity_poly.pdbx_strand_id
1 'polypeptide(L)'
;MAAELGCGRATLQRSLDRLYEAGWVEKRRRDFWRPEDSAPSASYAYRVKLDRDDFDLKSLAREVDEDLDESHAENAEVPENGEGVPAGGQGCPPMGRGARPSAGTGAHTYAGTNNDPLERPLKTIERDAGARARDRKERFKADFRKRWPTAAADDRNRTDYAADALSPEEEKAALDGIGPFLDELKRLGRKVVPAGWRYLEEKRWTLLRQSEGSADGGAATSAAIEAGSEAGRAIAGLYAVAKARLFVHGGNVVYRGPVTPQILAFAGVGDKASWRWIADRQQIAAWQTFLAAHVFGVRSPLIERGGKDGNEAGFYAPGPWPPRKDGGWSESEAAQIIIDDASQAGEDL
;
A
#
# COMPACT_ATOMS: atom_id res chain seq x y z
N MET A 1 -1.63 -12.82 -48.55
CA MET A 1 -2.74 -12.59 -47.60
C MET A 1 -3.98 -12.08 -48.31
N ALA A 2 -3.99 -10.90 -48.97
CA ALA A 2 -5.19 -10.42 -49.66
C ALA A 2 -5.67 -11.35 -50.79
N ALA A 3 -4.74 -11.84 -51.63
CA ALA A 3 -5.03 -12.81 -52.69
C ALA A 3 -5.56 -14.15 -52.13
N GLU A 4 -4.88 -14.70 -51.11
CA GLU A 4 -5.28 -15.94 -50.44
C GLU A 4 -6.67 -15.88 -49.81
N LEU A 5 -7.08 -14.71 -49.32
CA LEU A 5 -8.39 -14.48 -48.69
C LEU A 5 -9.46 -14.01 -49.69
N GLY A 6 -9.11 -13.84 -50.97
CA GLY A 6 -10.03 -13.35 -52.00
C GLY A 6 -10.59 -11.96 -51.74
N CYS A 7 -9.89 -11.12 -50.96
CA CYS A 7 -10.39 -9.80 -50.53
C CYS A 7 -9.52 -8.65 -51.05
N GLY A 8 -10.13 -7.47 -51.23
CA GLY A 8 -9.41 -6.26 -51.61
C GLY A 8 -8.33 -5.86 -50.59
N ARG A 9 -7.17 -5.40 -51.07
CA ARG A 9 -6.03 -5.01 -50.22
C ARG A 9 -6.39 -3.92 -49.20
N ALA A 10 -7.22 -2.96 -49.59
CA ALA A 10 -7.69 -1.90 -48.69
C ALA A 10 -8.54 -2.44 -47.53
N THR A 11 -9.41 -3.41 -47.80
CA THR A 11 -10.24 -4.08 -46.79
C THR A 11 -9.36 -4.83 -45.79
N LEU A 12 -8.39 -5.60 -46.29
CA LEU A 12 -7.44 -6.31 -45.44
C LEU A 12 -6.65 -5.36 -44.53
N GLN A 13 -6.19 -4.23 -45.07
CA GLN A 13 -5.42 -3.25 -44.30
C GLN A 13 -6.26 -2.62 -43.18
N ARG A 14 -7.50 -2.20 -43.46
CA ARG A 14 -8.41 -1.67 -42.44
C ARG A 14 -8.69 -2.69 -41.33
N SER A 15 -8.91 -3.96 -41.69
CA SER A 15 -9.15 -5.01 -40.71
C SER A 15 -7.91 -5.28 -39.84
N LEU A 16 -6.71 -5.27 -40.43
CA LEU A 16 -5.46 -5.42 -39.67
C LEU A 16 -5.20 -4.24 -38.74
N ASP A 17 -5.51 -3.00 -39.16
CA ASP A 17 -5.34 -1.83 -38.29
C ASP A 17 -6.32 -1.87 -37.11
N ARG A 18 -7.59 -2.28 -37.31
CA ARG A 18 -8.55 -2.53 -36.21
C ARG A 18 -8.06 -3.60 -35.23
N LEU A 19 -7.50 -4.70 -35.74
CA LEU A 19 -6.96 -5.77 -34.90
C LEU A 19 -5.70 -5.32 -34.15
N TYR A 20 -4.89 -4.44 -34.75
CA TYR A 20 -3.75 -3.82 -34.08
C TYR A 20 -4.20 -2.88 -32.96
N GLU A 21 -5.18 -2.01 -33.22
CA GLU A 21 -5.77 -1.10 -32.23
C GLU A 21 -6.40 -1.86 -31.06
N ALA A 22 -7.11 -2.96 -31.34
CA ALA A 22 -7.67 -3.84 -30.31
C ALA A 22 -6.62 -4.73 -29.62
N GLY A 23 -5.35 -4.66 -30.02
CA GLY A 23 -4.22 -5.36 -29.40
C GLY A 23 -4.12 -6.86 -29.75
N TRP A 24 -4.85 -7.34 -30.74
CA TRP A 24 -4.80 -8.74 -31.21
C TRP A 24 -3.60 -9.02 -32.12
N VAL A 25 -3.07 -7.99 -32.78
CA VAL A 25 -1.99 -8.11 -33.75
C VAL A 25 -0.89 -7.12 -33.41
N GLU A 26 0.37 -7.56 -33.47
CA GLU A 26 1.52 -6.65 -33.44
C GLU A 26 1.92 -6.28 -34.86
N LYS A 27 2.02 -4.97 -35.12
CA LYS A 27 2.49 -4.40 -36.38
C LYS A 27 3.95 -3.98 -36.22
N ARG A 28 4.87 -4.70 -36.86
CA ARG A 28 6.30 -4.35 -36.88
C ARG A 28 6.71 -3.93 -38.27
N ARG A 29 7.33 -2.75 -38.41
CA ARG A 29 7.93 -2.33 -39.67
C ARG A 29 9.12 -3.25 -39.96
N ARG A 30 9.17 -3.83 -41.16
CA ARG A 30 10.28 -4.68 -41.56
C ARG A 30 11.41 -3.78 -42.07
N ASP A 31 12.18 -3.22 -41.15
CA ASP A 31 13.42 -2.52 -41.48
C ASP A 31 14.54 -3.57 -41.65
N PHE A 32 14.46 -4.36 -42.72
CA PHE A 32 15.60 -5.16 -43.17
C PHE A 32 16.29 -4.42 -44.29
N TRP A 33 17.49 -3.92 -43.96
CA TRP A 33 18.54 -3.55 -44.90
C TRP A 33 18.65 -4.64 -45.99
N ARG A 34 18.44 -4.23 -47.25
CA ARG A 34 18.78 -5.01 -48.45
C ARG A 34 19.79 -4.22 -49.28
N PRO A 35 20.65 -4.89 -50.09
CA PRO A 35 21.58 -4.23 -50.99
C PRO A 35 20.87 -3.30 -51.99
N GLU A 36 21.59 -2.27 -52.42
CA GLU A 36 21.19 -0.96 -52.97
C GLU A 36 20.18 -0.86 -54.13
N ASP A 37 19.66 -1.96 -54.69
CA ASP A 37 18.91 -1.90 -55.96
C ASP A 37 17.42 -2.26 -55.88
N SER A 38 16.80 -2.22 -54.69
CA SER A 38 15.36 -2.53 -54.58
C SER A 38 14.59 -1.42 -53.86
N ALA A 39 13.64 -0.82 -54.56
CA ALA A 39 12.77 0.24 -54.07
C ALA A 39 12.19 -0.11 -52.68
N PRO A 40 12.09 0.87 -51.76
CA PRO A 40 11.67 0.64 -50.39
C PRO A 40 10.23 0.12 -50.36
N SER A 41 10.08 -1.20 -50.33
CA SER A 41 8.78 -1.80 -50.07
C SER A 41 8.48 -1.60 -48.58
N ALA A 42 7.62 -0.64 -48.27
CA ALA A 42 7.07 -0.42 -46.94
C ALA A 42 6.19 -1.63 -46.57
N SER A 43 6.84 -2.76 -46.28
CA SER A 43 6.20 -4.00 -45.90
C SER A 43 6.20 -4.10 -44.38
N TYR A 44 4.99 -4.13 -43.81
CA TYR A 44 4.79 -4.39 -42.39
C TYR A 44 4.67 -5.90 -42.18
N ALA A 45 5.32 -6.40 -41.13
CA ALA A 45 5.11 -7.74 -40.63
C ALA A 45 4.07 -7.69 -39.50
N TYR A 46 3.01 -8.48 -39.65
CA TYR A 46 1.94 -8.60 -38.66
C TYR A 46 2.07 -9.94 -37.93
N ARG A 47 2.00 -9.95 -36.60
CA ARG A 47 2.02 -11.17 -35.77
C ARG A 47 0.76 -11.23 -34.90
N VAL A 48 0.03 -12.33 -34.95
CA VAL A 48 -1.18 -12.54 -34.14
C VAL A 48 -0.80 -12.99 -32.72
N LYS A 49 -1.39 -12.37 -31.69
CA LYS A 49 -1.31 -12.82 -30.31
C LYS A 49 -2.50 -13.76 -30.04
N LEU A 50 -2.24 -15.06 -29.96
CA LEU A 50 -3.28 -16.08 -29.74
C LEU A 50 -3.62 -16.32 -28.26
N ASP A 51 -2.71 -15.99 -27.35
CA ASP A 51 -2.87 -16.21 -25.91
C ASP A 51 -2.78 -14.87 -25.16
N ARG A 52 -3.91 -14.12 -25.06
CA ARG A 52 -4.01 -13.01 -24.11
C ARG A 52 -4.49 -13.55 -22.77
N ASP A 53 -3.67 -13.38 -21.73
CA ASP A 53 -4.05 -13.67 -20.34
C ASP A 53 -5.09 -12.63 -19.82
N ASP A 54 -5.33 -11.52 -20.54
CA ASP A 54 -6.21 -10.41 -20.15
C ASP A 54 -7.64 -10.46 -20.73
N PHE A 55 -8.00 -11.50 -21.51
CA PHE A 55 -9.33 -11.58 -22.13
C PHE A 55 -10.31 -12.32 -21.22
N ASP A 56 -10.79 -11.62 -20.18
CA ASP A 56 -11.93 -12.09 -19.39
C ASP A 56 -13.19 -11.99 -20.27
N LEU A 57 -13.71 -13.15 -20.74
CA LEU A 57 -14.96 -13.25 -21.50
C LEU A 57 -16.15 -12.56 -20.80
N LYS A 58 -16.04 -12.26 -19.49
CA LYS A 58 -17.05 -11.51 -18.73
C LYS A 58 -17.17 -10.04 -19.16
N SER A 59 -16.14 -9.42 -19.73
CA SER A 59 -16.23 -8.01 -20.15
C SER A 59 -17.05 -7.80 -21.44
N LEU A 60 -17.45 -8.90 -22.12
CA LEU A 60 -18.43 -8.89 -23.22
C LEU A 60 -19.84 -9.25 -22.76
N ALA A 61 -20.03 -9.57 -21.47
CA ALA A 61 -21.31 -9.92 -20.86
C ALA A 61 -21.74 -8.86 -19.82
N ARG A 62 -21.93 -7.62 -20.28
CA ARG A 62 -22.66 -6.51 -19.62
C ARG A 62 -22.90 -5.48 -20.74
N GLU A 63 -24.09 -5.03 -21.09
CA GLU A 63 -25.36 -4.91 -20.38
C GLU A 63 -26.51 -5.19 -21.36
N VAL A 64 -27.30 -6.23 -21.12
CA VAL A 64 -28.73 -6.22 -21.48
C VAL A 64 -29.41 -5.93 -20.15
N ASP A 65 -29.51 -4.65 -19.81
CA ASP A 65 -30.38 -4.22 -18.72
C ASP A 65 -31.82 -4.37 -19.22
N GLU A 66 -32.50 -5.37 -18.68
CA GLU A 66 -33.95 -5.48 -18.67
C GLU A 66 -34.49 -4.44 -17.67
N ASP A 67 -34.69 -3.20 -18.15
CA ASP A 67 -35.66 -2.30 -17.55
C ASP A 67 -36.87 -2.22 -18.49
N LEU A 68 -37.91 -2.96 -18.11
CA LEU A 68 -39.27 -2.81 -18.61
C LEU A 68 -39.89 -1.58 -17.92
N ASP A 69 -40.06 -0.47 -18.64
CA ASP A 69 -41.39 0.13 -18.85
C ASP A 69 -41.40 1.32 -19.84
N GLU A 70 -42.50 1.34 -20.59
CA GLU A 70 -43.18 2.50 -21.21
C GLU A 70 -42.60 3.26 -22.43
N SER A 71 -43.20 2.91 -23.57
CA SER A 71 -43.77 3.81 -24.60
C SER A 71 -42.99 5.05 -25.06
N HIS A 72 -42.55 5.04 -26.33
CA HIS A 72 -42.89 6.10 -27.29
C HIS A 72 -42.52 5.63 -28.71
N ALA A 73 -43.48 5.03 -29.39
CA ALA A 73 -43.50 5.02 -30.85
C ALA A 73 -44.07 6.38 -31.28
N GLU A 74 -43.21 7.32 -31.68
CA GLU A 74 -43.66 8.47 -32.45
C GLU A 74 -42.63 8.90 -33.49
N ASN A 75 -43.20 9.22 -34.64
CA ASN A 75 -42.62 9.63 -35.91
C ASN A 75 -41.71 10.86 -35.82
N ALA A 76 -40.63 10.87 -36.61
CA ALA A 76 -40.12 12.06 -37.32
C ALA A 76 -38.95 11.60 -38.21
N GLU A 77 -39.20 11.37 -39.49
CA GLU A 77 -38.99 12.35 -40.58
C GLU A 77 -37.56 12.28 -41.18
N VAL A 78 -37.56 11.78 -42.40
CA VAL A 78 -36.45 11.74 -43.35
C VAL A 78 -36.24 13.14 -43.92
N PRO A 79 -35.03 13.73 -43.84
CA PRO A 79 -34.68 14.82 -44.73
C PRO A 79 -34.21 14.26 -46.07
N GLU A 80 -35.12 14.32 -47.03
CA GLU A 80 -34.88 14.22 -48.46
C GLU A 80 -34.09 15.46 -48.92
N ASN A 81 -32.97 15.24 -49.62
CA ASN A 81 -32.18 16.12 -50.50
C ASN A 81 -30.73 15.62 -50.42
N GLY A 82 -30.03 15.15 -51.44
CA GLY A 82 -30.21 15.15 -52.88
C GLY A 82 -28.82 14.85 -53.45
N GLU A 83 -28.77 14.33 -54.68
CA GLU A 83 -27.57 14.13 -55.52
C GLU A 83 -26.81 12.79 -55.39
N GLY A 84 -27.08 11.92 -56.38
CA GLY A 84 -26.00 11.51 -57.29
C GLY A 84 -25.49 10.08 -57.20
N VAL A 85 -26.29 9.12 -57.67
CA VAL A 85 -25.79 7.83 -58.19
C VAL A 85 -25.28 8.03 -59.63
N PRO A 86 -24.15 7.44 -60.02
CA PRO A 86 -23.99 6.98 -61.39
C PRO A 86 -23.98 5.45 -61.42
N ALA A 87 -25.00 4.92 -62.08
CA ALA A 87 -25.15 3.53 -62.48
C ALA A 87 -24.21 3.19 -63.64
N GLY A 88 -23.81 1.94 -63.69
CA GLY A 88 -23.23 1.26 -64.85
C GLY A 88 -22.55 -0.03 -64.38
N GLY A 89 -22.95 -1.24 -64.74
CA GLY A 89 -23.86 -1.71 -65.77
C GLY A 89 -23.40 -3.13 -66.12
N GLN A 90 -24.35 -4.04 -66.30
CA GLN A 90 -24.20 -5.40 -66.88
C GLN A 90 -23.31 -6.41 -66.10
N GLY A 91 -23.71 -7.66 -65.82
CA GLY A 91 -24.90 -8.41 -66.17
C GLY A 91 -24.81 -9.82 -65.56
N CYS A 92 -25.96 -10.38 -65.19
CA CYS A 92 -26.18 -11.83 -65.05
C CYS A 92 -25.98 -12.51 -66.42
N PRO A 93 -25.56 -13.79 -66.54
CA PRO A 93 -26.39 -14.96 -66.17
C PRO A 93 -25.56 -16.24 -65.84
N PRO A 94 -26.08 -17.50 -65.84
CA PRO A 94 -27.43 -18.03 -65.57
C PRO A 94 -27.45 -19.15 -64.47
N MET A 95 -28.67 -19.56 -64.10
CA MET A 95 -29.00 -20.79 -63.38
C MET A 95 -28.36 -22.06 -63.97
N GLY A 96 -27.96 -23.01 -63.11
CA GLY A 96 -27.74 -24.39 -63.54
C GLY A 96 -27.24 -25.35 -62.47
N ARG A 97 -28.17 -26.20 -62.00
CA ARG A 97 -27.99 -27.59 -61.53
C ARG A 97 -27.42 -27.84 -60.13
N GLY A 98 -28.29 -28.38 -59.27
CA GLY A 98 -27.91 -29.12 -58.07
C GLY A 98 -27.39 -30.53 -58.34
N ALA A 99 -26.73 -31.08 -57.32
CA ALA A 99 -26.31 -32.47 -57.03
C ALA A 99 -24.93 -32.40 -56.35
N ARG A 100 -24.54 -33.10 -55.28
CA ARG A 100 -25.08 -34.11 -54.33
C ARG A 100 -24.04 -34.14 -53.17
N PRO A 101 -24.40 -34.53 -51.94
CA PRO A 101 -23.40 -34.82 -50.91
C PRO A 101 -22.75 -36.16 -51.26
N SER A 102 -21.44 -36.16 -51.53
CA SER A 102 -20.71 -37.39 -51.84
C SER A 102 -19.41 -37.45 -51.05
N ALA A 103 -19.41 -38.42 -50.14
CA ALA A 103 -18.31 -39.33 -49.79
C ALA A 103 -16.96 -38.71 -49.41
N GLY A 104 -16.58 -38.95 -48.15
CA GLY A 104 -15.24 -38.74 -47.65
C GLY A 104 -14.20 -39.49 -48.49
N THR A 105 -13.14 -38.76 -48.82
CA THR A 105 -11.82 -39.26 -49.18
C THR A 105 -10.91 -38.69 -48.10
N GLY A 106 -10.49 -39.52 -47.14
CA GLY A 106 -9.40 -40.45 -47.36
C GLY A 106 -8.17 -39.81 -46.71
N ALA A 107 -7.89 -40.25 -45.49
CA ALA A 107 -6.72 -39.83 -44.73
C ALA A 107 -5.46 -40.06 -45.56
N HIS A 108 -4.84 -38.98 -46.04
CA HIS A 108 -3.49 -39.04 -46.57
C HIS A 108 -2.54 -39.24 -45.39
N THR A 109 -2.18 -40.50 -45.14
CA THR A 109 -0.99 -40.88 -44.37
C THR A 109 0.24 -40.37 -45.14
N TYR A 110 0.74 -39.19 -44.78
CA TYR A 110 2.03 -38.71 -45.24
C TYR A 110 3.11 -39.47 -44.46
N ALA A 111 3.57 -40.57 -45.05
CA ALA A 111 4.78 -41.26 -44.62
C ALA A 111 5.98 -40.66 -45.36
N GLY A 112 7.00 -40.25 -44.61
CA GLY A 112 8.34 -40.03 -45.14
C GLY A 112 8.69 -38.59 -45.52
N THR A 113 8.96 -37.76 -44.51
CA THR A 113 10.11 -36.86 -44.61
C THR A 113 10.99 -37.14 -43.40
N ASN A 114 12.23 -37.55 -43.67
CA ASN A 114 13.33 -37.59 -42.72
C ASN A 114 13.57 -36.17 -42.20
N ASN A 115 12.83 -35.76 -41.18
CA ASN A 115 13.24 -34.67 -40.32
C ASN A 115 14.23 -35.26 -39.32
N ASP A 116 15.50 -35.21 -39.71
CA ASP A 116 16.61 -35.05 -38.79
C ASP A 116 16.15 -34.13 -37.64
N PRO A 117 16.28 -34.49 -36.35
CA PRO A 117 15.86 -33.61 -35.27
C PRO A 117 16.80 -32.41 -35.28
N LEU A 118 16.47 -31.40 -36.08
CA LEU A 118 17.05 -30.07 -35.99
C LEU A 118 16.84 -29.65 -34.54
N GLU A 119 17.94 -29.66 -33.79
CA GLU A 119 18.06 -29.14 -32.44
C GLU A 119 17.33 -27.80 -32.41
N ARG A 120 16.13 -27.81 -31.81
CA ARG A 120 15.30 -26.61 -31.68
C ARG A 120 16.08 -25.64 -30.79
N PRO A 121 16.60 -24.52 -31.30
CA PRO A 121 17.35 -23.61 -30.47
C PRO A 121 16.37 -22.88 -29.55
N LEU A 122 16.51 -23.11 -28.24
CA LEU A 122 16.26 -22.16 -27.14
C LEU A 122 14.83 -21.68 -26.82
N LYS A 123 13.78 -21.95 -27.63
CA LYS A 123 12.40 -21.48 -27.33
C LYS A 123 11.64 -22.28 -26.25
N THR A 124 12.12 -23.44 -25.84
CA THR A 124 11.51 -24.24 -24.75
C THR A 124 11.86 -23.69 -23.37
N ILE A 125 13.01 -23.04 -23.22
CA ILE A 125 13.49 -22.54 -21.92
C ILE A 125 12.60 -21.39 -21.40
N GLU A 126 12.19 -20.47 -22.27
CA GLU A 126 11.35 -19.33 -21.89
C GLU A 126 9.91 -19.74 -21.54
N ARG A 127 9.35 -20.73 -22.27
CA ARG A 127 8.01 -21.28 -21.99
C ARG A 127 7.95 -22.02 -20.66
N ASP A 128 9.00 -22.79 -20.35
CA ASP A 128 9.12 -23.50 -19.08
C ASP A 128 9.39 -22.55 -17.91
N ALA A 129 10.14 -21.46 -18.13
CA ALA A 129 10.40 -20.45 -17.10
C ALA A 129 9.11 -19.73 -16.66
N GLY A 130 8.24 -19.39 -17.62
CA GLY A 130 6.94 -18.77 -17.34
C GLY A 130 6.00 -19.71 -16.57
N ALA A 131 5.92 -20.99 -16.95
CA ALA A 131 5.11 -21.98 -16.24
C ALA A 131 5.59 -22.18 -14.78
N ARG A 132 6.91 -22.33 -14.57
CA ARG A 132 7.50 -22.45 -13.23
C ARG A 132 7.29 -21.21 -12.36
N ALA A 133 7.17 -20.02 -12.96
CA ALA A 133 6.87 -18.80 -12.22
C ALA A 133 5.40 -18.75 -11.75
N ARG A 134 4.46 -19.20 -12.58
CA ARG A 134 3.04 -19.32 -12.20
C ARG A 134 2.85 -20.36 -11.09
N ASP A 135 3.40 -21.56 -11.26
CA ASP A 135 3.32 -22.63 -10.27
C ASP A 135 3.87 -22.19 -8.90
N ARG A 136 4.95 -21.38 -8.91
CA ARG A 136 5.54 -20.82 -7.69
C ARG A 136 4.58 -19.87 -6.99
N LYS A 137 3.98 -18.94 -7.73
CA LYS A 137 3.02 -17.97 -7.19
C LYS A 137 1.75 -18.65 -6.67
N GLU A 138 1.26 -19.67 -7.36
CA GLU A 138 0.11 -20.46 -6.89
C GLU A 138 0.43 -21.20 -5.60
N ARG A 139 1.63 -21.80 -5.49
CA ARG A 139 2.11 -22.41 -4.25
C ARG A 139 2.22 -21.39 -3.12
N PHE A 140 2.79 -20.22 -3.38
CA PHE A 140 2.85 -19.13 -2.41
C PHE A 140 1.45 -18.72 -1.93
N LYS A 141 0.50 -18.49 -2.84
CA LYS A 141 -0.89 -18.14 -2.50
C LYS A 141 -1.55 -19.22 -1.64
N ALA A 142 -1.34 -20.50 -1.97
CA ALA A 142 -1.86 -21.62 -1.20
C ALA A 142 -1.25 -21.69 0.22
N ASP A 143 0.07 -21.57 0.32
CA ASP A 143 0.80 -21.60 1.59
C ASP A 143 0.46 -20.41 2.48
N PHE A 144 0.33 -19.21 1.89
CA PHE A 144 -0.09 -18.00 2.59
C PHE A 144 -1.48 -18.18 3.20
N ARG A 145 -2.46 -18.65 2.42
CA ARG A 145 -3.82 -18.90 2.89
C ARG A 145 -3.89 -19.95 3.99
N LYS A 146 -3.01 -20.95 3.95
CA LYS A 146 -2.92 -21.99 4.99
C LYS A 146 -2.38 -21.45 6.31
N ARG A 147 -1.41 -20.52 6.27
CA ARG A 147 -0.78 -19.93 7.46
C ARG A 147 -1.52 -18.71 8.01
N TRP A 148 -2.29 -18.01 7.19
CA TRP A 148 -2.92 -16.75 7.57
C TRP A 148 -4.30 -16.96 8.22
N PRO A 149 -4.53 -16.51 9.48
CA PRO A 149 -5.76 -16.83 10.23
C PRO A 149 -7.06 -16.28 9.63
N THR A 150 -7.01 -15.12 8.97
CA THR A 150 -8.20 -14.47 8.39
C THR A 150 -8.41 -14.79 6.91
N ALA A 151 -7.63 -15.71 6.33
CA ALA A 151 -7.66 -16.00 4.90
C ALA A 151 -9.03 -16.44 4.36
N ALA A 152 -9.89 -17.02 5.23
CA ALA A 152 -11.24 -17.43 4.85
C ALA A 152 -12.22 -16.26 4.70
N ALA A 153 -12.01 -15.16 5.44
CA ALA A 153 -12.86 -13.98 5.45
C ALA A 153 -12.31 -12.82 4.60
N ASP A 154 -11.05 -12.91 4.18
CA ASP A 154 -10.39 -11.89 3.37
C ASP A 154 -10.86 -11.92 1.90
N ASP A 155 -10.82 -10.75 1.26
CA ASP A 155 -11.06 -10.62 -0.18
C ASP A 155 -9.97 -11.35 -0.96
N ARG A 156 -10.36 -12.46 -1.61
CA ARG A 156 -9.46 -13.35 -2.35
C ARG A 156 -8.83 -12.65 -3.55
N ASN A 157 -9.61 -11.86 -4.29
CA ASN A 157 -9.12 -11.19 -5.50
C ASN A 157 -8.09 -10.13 -5.13
N ARG A 158 -8.35 -9.38 -4.07
CA ARG A 158 -7.43 -8.35 -3.59
C ARG A 158 -6.15 -8.93 -2.99
N THR A 159 -6.25 -10.04 -2.27
CA THR A 159 -5.09 -10.76 -1.73
C THR A 159 -4.24 -11.36 -2.84
N ASP A 160 -4.87 -11.89 -3.90
CA ASP A 160 -4.15 -12.44 -5.05
C ASP A 160 -3.43 -11.37 -5.85
N TYR A 161 -4.05 -10.20 -6.06
CA TYR A 161 -3.39 -9.06 -6.69
C TYR A 161 -2.18 -8.57 -5.89
N ALA A 162 -2.32 -8.46 -4.55
CA ALA A 162 -1.22 -8.08 -3.68
C ALA A 162 -0.10 -9.13 -3.67
N ALA A 163 -0.44 -10.42 -3.73
CA ALA A 163 0.52 -11.51 -3.87
C ALA A 163 1.26 -11.45 -5.22
N ASP A 164 0.57 -11.11 -6.31
CA ASP A 164 1.17 -11.02 -7.63
C ASP A 164 2.13 -9.83 -7.79
N ALA A 165 1.96 -8.78 -6.98
CA ALA A 165 2.84 -7.62 -6.96
C ALA A 165 4.17 -7.87 -6.22
N LEU A 166 4.30 -8.97 -5.47
CA LEU A 166 5.53 -9.29 -4.72
C LEU A 166 6.60 -9.94 -5.60
N SER A 167 7.86 -9.62 -5.28
CA SER A 167 9.02 -10.30 -5.86
C SER A 167 9.27 -11.65 -5.17
N PRO A 168 10.05 -12.57 -5.78
CA PRO A 168 10.26 -13.91 -5.22
C PRO A 168 10.96 -13.92 -3.86
N GLU A 169 11.83 -12.93 -3.60
CA GLU A 169 12.50 -12.76 -2.32
C GLU A 169 11.51 -12.29 -1.24
N GLU A 170 10.60 -11.39 -1.62
CA GLU A 170 9.55 -10.87 -0.75
C GLU A 170 8.47 -11.91 -0.46
N GLU A 171 8.13 -12.78 -1.40
CA GLU A 171 7.23 -13.92 -1.18
C GLU A 171 7.76 -14.80 -0.04
N LYS A 172 9.05 -15.15 -0.06
CA LYS A 172 9.67 -15.96 1.00
C LYS A 172 9.69 -15.22 2.33
N ALA A 173 10.13 -13.96 2.32
CA ALA A 173 10.17 -13.13 3.52
C ALA A 173 8.78 -12.91 4.14
N ALA A 174 7.75 -12.76 3.30
CA ALA A 174 6.36 -12.62 3.73
C ALA A 174 5.85 -13.88 4.42
N LEU A 175 6.17 -15.08 3.90
CA LEU A 175 5.78 -16.37 4.51
C LEU A 175 6.49 -16.64 5.84
N ASP A 176 7.78 -16.30 5.93
CA ASP A 176 8.59 -16.47 7.14
C ASP A 176 8.19 -15.44 8.22
N GLY A 177 7.78 -14.24 7.80
CA GLY A 177 7.35 -13.15 8.70
C GLY A 177 5.95 -13.29 9.31
N ILE A 178 5.12 -14.25 8.85
CA ILE A 178 3.73 -14.41 9.35
C ILE A 178 3.72 -14.70 10.85
N GLY A 179 4.51 -15.69 11.29
CA GLY A 179 4.56 -16.11 12.69
C GLY A 179 4.97 -14.97 13.62
N PRO A 180 6.16 -14.36 13.40
CA PRO A 180 6.63 -13.22 14.17
C PRO A 180 5.62 -12.07 14.23
N PHE A 181 4.94 -11.76 13.12
CA PHE A 181 3.94 -10.71 13.07
C PHE A 181 2.70 -11.00 13.94
N LEU A 182 2.22 -12.24 13.91
CA LEU A 182 1.09 -12.66 14.73
C LEU A 182 1.44 -12.64 16.22
N ASP A 183 2.66 -13.02 16.58
CA ASP A 183 3.12 -12.98 17.96
C ASP A 183 3.33 -11.54 18.46
N GLU A 184 3.81 -10.63 17.61
CA GLU A 184 3.85 -9.20 17.94
C GLU A 184 2.45 -8.61 18.15
N LEU A 185 1.47 -8.99 17.34
CA LEU A 185 0.07 -8.57 17.56
C LEU A 185 -0.48 -9.06 18.90
N LYS A 186 -0.15 -10.30 19.29
CA LYS A 186 -0.51 -10.84 20.61
C LYS A 186 0.20 -10.07 21.73
N ARG A 187 1.50 -9.76 21.57
CA ARG A 187 2.29 -8.96 22.54
C ARG A 187 1.69 -7.57 22.74
N LEU A 188 1.24 -6.94 21.66
CA LEU A 188 0.55 -5.64 21.69
C LEU A 188 -0.89 -5.71 22.21
N GLY A 189 -1.40 -6.91 22.51
CA GLY A 189 -2.77 -7.12 23.00
C GLY A 189 -3.86 -6.84 21.95
N ARG A 190 -3.52 -6.78 20.66
CA ARG A 190 -4.49 -6.55 19.59
C ARG A 190 -5.19 -7.86 19.24
N LYS A 191 -6.50 -7.92 19.50
CA LYS A 191 -7.34 -9.10 19.21
C LYS A 191 -7.73 -9.24 17.74
N VAL A 192 -7.63 -8.16 16.96
CA VAL A 192 -8.05 -8.13 15.55
C VAL A 192 -6.83 -8.26 14.65
N VAL A 193 -6.78 -9.36 13.90
CA VAL A 193 -5.77 -9.59 12.87
C VAL A 193 -6.14 -8.75 11.63
N PRO A 194 -5.23 -7.96 11.07
CA PRO A 194 -5.45 -7.23 9.82
C PRO A 194 -5.75 -8.17 8.65
N ALA A 195 -6.47 -7.67 7.65
CA ALA A 195 -6.73 -8.42 6.42
C ALA A 195 -5.42 -8.82 5.71
N GLY A 196 -5.38 -10.02 5.12
CA GLY A 196 -4.21 -10.58 4.46
C GLY A 196 -3.64 -9.70 3.34
N TRP A 197 -4.51 -9.05 2.54
CA TRP A 197 -4.04 -8.11 1.51
C TRP A 197 -3.28 -6.91 2.09
N ARG A 198 -3.69 -6.38 3.26
CA ARG A 198 -2.96 -5.27 3.92
C ARG A 198 -1.61 -5.72 4.42
N TYR A 199 -1.51 -6.96 4.90
CA TYR A 199 -0.23 -7.52 5.31
C TYR A 199 0.76 -7.60 4.13
N LEU A 200 0.29 -8.05 2.96
CA LEU A 200 1.08 -8.17 1.73
C LEU A 200 1.44 -6.80 1.12
N GLU A 201 0.46 -5.91 0.95
CA GLU A 201 0.65 -4.61 0.31
C GLU A 201 1.53 -3.66 1.14
N GLU A 202 1.32 -3.61 2.46
CA GLU A 202 2.11 -2.76 3.36
C GLU A 202 3.43 -3.43 3.80
N LYS A 203 3.74 -4.62 3.28
CA LYS A 203 4.97 -5.39 3.58
C LYS A 203 5.26 -5.49 5.08
N ARG A 204 4.25 -5.81 5.90
CA ARG A 204 4.33 -5.65 7.37
C ARG A 204 5.39 -6.52 8.07
N TRP A 205 5.88 -7.57 7.41
CA TRP A 205 7.04 -8.33 7.90
C TRP A 205 8.33 -7.49 7.99
N THR A 206 8.44 -6.41 7.20
CA THR A 206 9.60 -5.52 7.23
C THR A 206 9.62 -4.59 8.45
N LEU A 207 8.44 -4.24 8.99
CA LEU A 207 8.31 -3.39 10.17
C LEU A 207 8.90 -4.08 11.42
N LEU A 208 8.80 -5.40 11.48
CA LEU A 208 9.41 -6.19 12.56
C LEU A 208 10.94 -6.09 12.50
N ARG A 209 11.52 -6.19 11.31
CA ARG A 209 12.98 -6.07 11.13
C ARG A 209 13.49 -4.66 11.49
N GLN A 210 12.68 -3.63 11.25
CA GLN A 210 13.00 -2.27 11.70
C GLN A 210 12.89 -2.11 13.22
N SER A 211 11.96 -2.82 13.87
CA SER A 211 11.88 -2.86 15.33
C SER A 211 13.03 -3.63 15.98
N GLU A 212 13.52 -4.71 15.35
CA GLU A 212 14.69 -5.47 15.83
C GLU A 212 16.00 -4.73 15.59
N GLY A 213 16.15 -4.03 14.46
CA GLY A 213 17.36 -3.28 14.12
C GLY A 213 17.48 -1.91 14.80
N SER A 214 16.40 -1.38 15.38
CA SER A 214 16.42 -0.11 16.15
C SER A 214 16.53 -0.33 17.66
N ALA A 215 16.83 -1.54 18.11
CA ALA A 215 16.85 -1.92 19.53
C ALA A 215 18.17 -1.56 20.26
N ASP A 216 18.96 -0.59 19.78
CA ASP A 216 20.20 -0.14 20.44
C ASP A 216 20.05 1.20 21.18
N GLY A 217 18.81 1.56 21.52
CA GLY A 217 18.49 2.78 22.25
C GLY A 217 17.35 2.59 23.24
N GLY A 218 17.62 1.84 24.31
CA GLY A 218 16.90 1.83 25.59
C GLY A 218 15.43 2.29 25.59
N ALA A 219 14.51 1.44 25.15
CA ALA A 219 13.09 1.60 25.43
C ALA A 219 12.56 0.28 25.99
N ALA A 220 12.67 0.12 27.31
CA ALA A 220 11.98 -0.94 28.04
C ALA A 220 10.48 -0.81 27.78
N THR A 221 9.94 -1.62 26.88
CA THR A 221 8.51 -1.70 26.63
C THR A 221 7.84 -2.43 27.79
N SER A 222 7.01 -1.70 28.54
CA SER A 222 6.04 -2.18 29.52
C SER A 222 6.50 -3.31 30.46
N ALA A 223 7.65 -3.15 31.13
CA ALA A 223 7.80 -3.82 32.41
C ALA A 223 6.71 -3.27 33.35
N ALA A 224 6.10 -4.13 34.17
CA ALA A 224 5.16 -3.68 35.20
C ALA A 224 5.91 -2.71 36.13
N ILE A 225 5.60 -1.42 36.06
CA ILE A 225 6.27 -0.40 36.88
C ILE A 225 5.56 -0.39 38.22
N GLU A 226 6.23 -0.85 39.27
CA GLU A 226 5.67 -0.79 40.63
C GLU A 226 5.41 0.67 41.03
N ALA A 227 4.25 0.95 41.64
CA ALA A 227 3.86 2.32 42.00
C ALA A 227 4.81 2.96 43.03
N GLY A 228 5.46 2.16 43.88
CA GLY A 228 6.44 2.62 44.86
C GLY A 228 7.86 2.84 44.30
N SER A 229 8.13 2.31 43.10
CA SER A 229 9.44 2.50 42.46
C SER A 229 9.69 3.97 42.12
N GLU A 230 10.96 4.33 41.90
CA GLU A 230 11.33 5.68 41.45
C GLU A 230 10.58 6.08 40.17
N ALA A 231 10.53 5.17 39.19
CA ALA A 231 9.79 5.37 37.94
C ALA A 231 8.28 5.53 38.18
N GLY A 232 7.69 4.74 39.09
CA GLY A 232 6.28 4.85 39.45
C GLY A 232 5.93 6.20 40.07
N ARG A 233 6.75 6.67 41.01
CA ARG A 233 6.61 7.99 41.64
C ARG A 233 6.80 9.14 40.64
N ALA A 234 7.78 9.04 39.76
CA ALA A 234 7.99 9.99 38.67
C ALA A 234 6.76 10.12 37.76
N ILE A 235 6.20 9.00 37.32
CA ILE A 235 5.00 9.00 36.46
C ILE A 235 3.79 9.56 37.23
N ALA A 236 3.65 9.24 38.52
CA ALA A 236 2.60 9.84 39.36
C ALA A 236 2.73 11.36 39.47
N GLY A 237 3.95 11.87 39.69
CA GLY A 237 4.24 13.31 39.69
C GLY A 237 3.88 13.98 38.36
N LEU A 238 4.29 13.38 37.24
CA LEU A 238 3.95 13.86 35.90
C LEU A 238 2.44 13.95 35.66
N TYR A 239 1.69 12.89 36.01
CA TYR A 239 0.23 12.86 35.83
C TYR A 239 -0.49 13.84 36.78
N ALA A 240 0.06 14.08 37.97
CA ALA A 240 -0.45 15.09 38.89
C ALA A 240 -0.30 16.52 38.33
N VAL A 241 0.84 16.84 37.70
CA VAL A 241 1.03 18.13 37.00
C VAL A 241 0.06 18.27 35.83
N ALA A 242 -0.15 17.18 35.09
CA ALA A 242 -1.07 17.15 33.96
C ALA A 242 -2.56 17.17 34.34
N LYS A 243 -2.88 17.10 35.65
CA LYS A 243 -4.25 16.93 36.17
C LYS A 243 -5.00 15.78 35.48
N ALA A 244 -4.25 14.73 35.16
CA ALA A 244 -4.75 13.55 34.45
C ALA A 244 -4.83 12.37 35.42
N ARG A 245 -5.76 11.45 35.17
CA ARG A 245 -5.88 10.22 35.97
C ARG A 245 -4.80 9.23 35.56
N LEU A 246 -3.95 8.85 36.51
CA LEU A 246 -3.02 7.75 36.34
C LEU A 246 -3.74 6.42 36.54
N PHE A 247 -3.53 5.46 35.64
CA PHE A 247 -4.10 4.13 35.77
C PHE A 247 -3.16 3.23 36.56
N VAL A 248 -3.62 2.78 37.73
CA VAL A 248 -2.89 1.86 38.62
C VAL A 248 -3.70 0.56 38.74
N HIS A 249 -3.06 -0.57 38.49
CA HIS A 249 -3.69 -1.89 38.57
C HIS A 249 -2.81 -2.84 39.38
N GLY A 250 -3.33 -3.37 40.49
CA GLY A 250 -2.61 -4.32 41.34
C GLY A 250 -1.28 -3.79 41.89
N GLY A 251 -1.22 -2.50 42.24
CA GLY A 251 0.01 -1.84 42.73
C GLY A 251 1.00 -1.43 41.63
N ASN A 252 0.70 -1.71 40.36
CA ASN A 252 1.54 -1.34 39.22
C ASN A 252 0.94 -0.19 38.42
N VAL A 253 1.79 0.75 38.03
CA VAL A 253 1.46 1.87 37.14
C VAL A 253 1.51 1.40 35.70
N VAL A 254 0.40 1.58 34.97
CA VAL A 254 0.34 1.26 33.53
C VAL A 254 0.71 2.50 32.74
N TYR A 255 1.96 2.56 32.30
CA TYR A 255 2.48 3.62 31.45
C TYR A 255 2.87 3.07 30.08
N ARG A 256 2.44 3.75 29.01
CA ARG A 256 2.64 3.30 27.62
C ARG A 256 3.88 3.90 26.96
N GLY A 257 4.41 4.99 27.51
CA GLY A 257 5.58 5.68 26.96
C GLY A 257 6.90 5.11 27.48
N PRO A 258 8.03 5.51 26.87
CA PRO A 258 9.35 5.24 27.42
C PRO A 258 9.56 6.05 28.71
N VAL A 259 10.19 5.45 29.72
CA VAL A 259 10.61 6.17 30.94
C VAL A 259 11.94 6.85 30.65
N THR A 260 11.90 8.15 30.33
CA THR A 260 13.06 8.97 30.00
C THR A 260 13.66 9.63 31.25
N PRO A 261 14.92 10.12 31.20
CA PRO A 261 15.49 10.93 32.29
C PRO A 261 14.62 12.15 32.66
N GLN A 262 13.94 12.74 31.67
CA GLN A 262 12.96 13.81 31.87
C GLN A 262 11.80 13.41 32.78
N ILE A 263 11.30 12.18 32.64
CA ILE A 263 10.22 11.67 33.48
C ILE A 263 10.78 11.35 34.86
N LEU A 264 11.95 10.71 34.95
CA LEU A 264 12.57 10.37 36.23
C LEU A 264 12.86 11.60 37.10
N ALA A 265 13.09 12.78 36.50
CA ALA A 265 13.22 14.04 37.21
C ALA A 265 12.01 14.39 38.11
N PHE A 266 10.83 13.81 37.84
CA PHE A 266 9.63 13.98 38.67
C PHE A 266 9.62 13.10 39.92
N ALA A 267 10.52 12.12 40.08
CA ALA A 267 10.54 11.25 41.25
C ALA A 267 10.91 11.98 42.54
N GLY A 268 11.71 13.04 42.44
CA GLY A 268 12.15 13.90 43.55
C GLY A 268 11.34 15.18 43.70
N VAL A 269 10.27 15.37 42.92
CA VAL A 269 9.42 16.55 43.02
C VAL A 269 8.60 16.48 44.30
N GLY A 270 8.66 17.54 45.10
CA GLY A 270 7.88 17.68 46.34
C GLY A 270 6.36 17.69 46.10
N ASP A 271 5.61 17.61 47.19
CA ASP A 271 4.14 17.63 47.16
C ASP A 271 3.58 18.84 46.42
N LYS A 272 2.34 18.74 45.94
CA LYS A 272 1.64 19.82 45.23
C LYS A 272 1.66 21.17 45.97
N ALA A 273 1.80 21.15 47.30
CA ALA A 273 1.92 22.34 48.14
C ALA A 273 3.21 23.14 47.91
N SER A 274 4.29 22.51 47.45
CA SER A 274 5.57 23.18 47.15
C SER A 274 5.67 23.66 45.70
N TRP A 275 4.62 23.48 44.90
CA TRP A 275 4.63 23.85 43.49
C TRP A 275 4.37 25.35 43.32
N ARG A 276 5.02 25.94 42.33
CA ARG A 276 4.88 27.37 42.05
C ARG A 276 3.70 27.61 41.11
N TRP A 277 3.01 28.73 41.29
CA TRP A 277 2.03 29.20 40.31
C TRP A 277 2.76 29.78 39.09
N ILE A 278 2.37 29.34 37.90
CA ILE A 278 2.91 29.81 36.62
C ILE A 278 1.81 30.51 35.84
N ALA A 279 2.00 31.79 35.57
CA ALA A 279 1.13 32.61 34.73
C ALA A 279 1.78 33.00 33.39
N ASP A 280 3.10 32.81 33.23
CA ASP A 280 3.79 33.19 32.00
C ASP A 280 3.37 32.30 30.82
N ARG A 281 3.02 32.95 29.70
CA ARG A 281 2.46 32.26 28.52
C ARG A 281 3.48 31.34 27.85
N GLN A 282 4.76 31.70 27.83
CA GLN A 282 5.80 30.87 27.20
C GLN A 282 6.06 29.61 28.03
N GLN A 283 6.13 29.77 29.36
CA GLN A 283 6.25 28.66 30.30
C GLN A 283 5.05 27.70 30.18
N ILE A 284 3.82 28.24 30.16
CA ILE A 284 2.61 27.44 29.96
C ILE A 284 2.66 26.67 28.64
N ALA A 285 3.05 27.31 27.54
CA ALA A 285 3.17 26.64 26.23
C ALA A 285 4.21 25.51 26.25
N ALA A 286 5.38 25.74 26.86
CA ALA A 286 6.43 24.73 26.99
C ALA A 286 5.93 23.51 27.79
N TRP A 287 5.22 23.75 28.90
CA TRP A 287 4.60 22.70 29.69
C TRP A 287 3.52 21.95 28.91
N GLN A 288 2.65 22.64 28.17
CA GLN A 288 1.63 21.98 27.34
C GLN A 288 2.25 21.05 26.30
N THR A 289 3.30 21.51 25.61
CA THR A 289 4.04 20.69 24.63
C THR A 289 4.69 19.49 25.31
N PHE A 290 5.36 19.70 26.46
CA PHE A 290 6.00 18.61 27.21
C PHE A 290 5.00 17.56 27.68
N LEU A 291 3.87 17.98 28.26
CA LEU A 291 2.81 17.10 28.72
C LEU A 291 2.12 16.39 27.56
N ALA A 292 2.00 17.03 26.38
CA ALA A 292 1.41 16.39 25.21
C ALA A 292 2.27 15.25 24.68
N ALA A 293 3.59 15.33 24.83
CA ALA A 293 4.51 14.28 24.43
C ALA A 293 4.53 13.09 25.41
N HIS A 294 4.35 13.33 26.72
CA HIS A 294 4.61 12.31 27.76
C HIS A 294 3.37 11.81 28.52
N VAL A 295 2.22 12.49 28.42
CA VAL A 295 0.98 12.11 29.11
C VAL A 295 -0.06 11.62 28.12
N PHE A 296 -0.46 10.36 28.27
CA PHE A 296 -1.42 9.71 27.40
C PHE A 296 -2.82 9.70 28.03
N GLY A 297 -3.84 10.09 27.26
CA GLY A 297 -5.25 10.05 27.68
C GLY A 297 -5.96 11.40 27.59
N VAL A 298 -7.20 11.43 28.09
CA VAL A 298 -7.99 12.67 28.19
C VAL A 298 -7.40 13.54 29.29
N ARG A 299 -7.07 14.79 28.96
CA ARG A 299 -6.49 15.78 29.88
C ARG A 299 -7.48 16.89 30.15
N SER A 300 -7.59 17.31 31.41
CA SER A 300 -8.28 18.54 31.76
C SER A 300 -7.49 19.75 31.22
N PRO A 301 -8.15 20.88 30.94
CA PRO A 301 -7.46 22.12 30.64
C PRO A 301 -6.46 22.45 31.75
N LEU A 302 -5.22 22.72 31.37
CA LEU A 302 -4.15 22.97 32.33
C LEU A 302 -4.40 24.29 33.08
N ILE A 303 -4.87 25.30 32.34
CA ILE A 303 -5.08 26.67 32.78
C ILE A 303 -6.33 26.76 33.67
N GLU A 304 -6.13 27.24 34.88
CA GLU A 304 -7.17 27.62 35.83
C GLU A 304 -7.12 29.12 36.07
N ARG A 305 -8.27 29.72 36.42
CA ARG A 305 -8.27 31.05 37.04
C ARG A 305 -7.89 30.87 38.50
N GLY A 306 -6.75 31.42 38.88
CA GLY A 306 -6.16 31.29 40.20
C GLY A 306 -5.01 32.27 40.39
N GLY A 307 -4.12 31.99 41.32
CA GLY A 307 -3.05 32.89 41.72
C GLY A 307 -3.41 33.69 42.98
N LYS A 308 -2.43 34.43 43.49
CA LYS A 308 -2.52 35.16 44.78
C LYS A 308 -3.69 36.16 44.80
N ASP A 309 -4.04 36.69 43.63
CA ASP A 309 -5.08 37.70 43.45
C ASP A 309 -6.36 37.15 42.77
N GLY A 310 -6.41 35.84 42.49
CA GLY A 310 -7.58 35.15 41.94
C GLY A 310 -7.98 35.51 40.50
N ASN A 311 -7.27 36.45 39.86
CA ASN A 311 -7.61 36.97 38.53
C ASN A 311 -6.63 36.55 37.43
N GLU A 312 -5.60 35.77 37.75
CA GLU A 312 -4.59 35.33 36.79
C GLU A 312 -4.95 33.95 36.21
N ALA A 313 -4.67 33.77 34.92
CA ALA A 313 -4.83 32.48 34.26
C ALA A 313 -3.49 31.74 34.29
N GLY A 314 -3.44 30.61 34.98
CA GLY A 314 -2.19 29.88 35.20
C GLY A 314 -2.40 28.47 35.72
N PHE A 315 -1.32 27.82 36.14
CA PHE A 315 -1.39 26.52 36.80
C PHE A 315 -0.18 26.27 37.71
N TYR A 316 -0.30 25.29 38.62
CA TYR A 316 0.78 24.91 39.53
C TYR A 316 1.73 23.91 38.87
N ALA A 317 3.04 24.16 38.94
CA ALA A 317 4.06 23.25 38.42
C ALA A 317 5.34 23.16 39.28
N PRO A 318 6.10 22.07 39.08
CA PRO A 318 7.46 21.80 39.46
C PRO A 318 8.45 22.97 39.50
N GLY A 319 8.84 23.22 38.26
CA GLY A 319 9.79 24.18 37.75
C GLY A 319 9.08 25.27 36.98
N PRO A 320 9.76 26.38 36.68
CA PRO A 320 9.21 27.38 35.75
C PRO A 320 9.17 26.80 34.33
N TRP A 321 10.07 25.87 34.04
CA TRP A 321 10.21 25.13 32.81
C TRP A 321 10.14 23.62 33.09
N PRO A 322 9.68 22.82 32.12
CA PRO A 322 9.76 21.37 32.20
C PRO A 322 11.23 20.89 32.21
N PRO A 323 11.50 19.65 32.69
CA PRO A 323 12.85 19.09 32.69
C PRO A 323 13.48 19.03 31.29
N ARG A 324 14.77 19.31 31.22
CA ARG A 324 15.60 19.17 30.02
C ARG A 324 15.82 17.68 29.71
N LYS A 325 16.28 17.37 28.49
CA LYS A 325 16.42 15.98 27.99
C LYS A 325 17.34 15.09 28.85
N ASP A 326 18.28 15.71 29.55
CA ASP A 326 19.19 15.10 30.53
C ASP A 326 18.54 14.81 31.89
N GLY A 327 17.30 15.26 32.13
CA GLY A 327 16.61 15.16 33.43
C GLY A 327 16.87 16.35 34.36
N GLY A 328 17.65 17.35 33.92
CA GLY A 328 17.92 18.56 34.72
C GLY A 328 16.73 19.50 34.74
N TRP A 329 16.44 20.08 35.92
CA TRP A 329 15.50 21.20 36.04
C TRP A 329 16.21 22.49 35.65
N SER A 330 15.61 23.28 34.77
CA SER A 330 16.11 24.64 34.55
C SER A 330 15.71 25.48 35.75
N GLU A 331 16.65 25.72 36.66
CA GLU A 331 16.47 26.80 37.63
C GLU A 331 16.36 28.12 36.84
N SER A 332 15.40 28.95 37.21
CA SER A 332 15.38 30.33 36.73
C SER A 332 16.72 30.97 37.08
N GLU A 333 17.30 31.75 36.18
CA GLU A 333 18.55 32.53 36.36
C GLU A 333 18.65 33.28 37.71
N ALA A 334 17.54 33.49 38.42
CA ALA A 334 17.49 34.05 39.76
C ALA A 334 18.31 33.28 40.82
N ALA A 335 18.56 31.97 40.66
CA ALA A 335 19.45 31.23 41.58
C ALA A 335 20.94 31.41 41.27
N GLN A 336 21.29 31.70 40.01
CA GLN A 336 22.68 31.98 39.61
C GLN A 336 23.15 33.33 40.18
N ILE A 337 22.27 34.33 40.26
CA ILE A 337 22.61 35.67 40.77
C ILE A 337 23.02 35.62 42.25
N ILE A 338 22.44 34.73 43.07
CA ILE A 338 22.83 34.61 44.49
C ILE A 338 24.20 33.92 44.65
N ILE A 339 24.59 33.05 43.72
CA ILE A 339 25.90 32.39 43.73
C ILE A 339 27.00 33.33 43.20
N ASP A 340 26.69 34.17 42.21
CA ASP A 340 27.63 35.16 41.68
C ASP A 340 27.76 36.41 42.59
N ASP A 341 26.70 36.83 43.29
CA ASP A 341 26.74 37.95 44.26
C ASP A 341 27.45 37.56 45.58
N ALA A 342 27.33 36.30 46.00
CA ALA A 342 28.12 35.77 47.13
C ALA A 342 29.61 35.60 46.80
N SER A 343 29.98 35.54 45.51
CA SER A 343 31.38 35.39 45.07
C SER A 343 32.10 36.72 44.89
N GLN A 344 31.39 37.85 44.82
CA GLN A 344 32.01 39.20 44.73
C GLN A 344 32.21 39.89 46.09
N ALA A 345 31.63 39.40 47.18
CA ALA A 345 31.76 40.00 48.51
C ALA A 345 33.00 39.55 49.32
N GLY A 346 33.91 38.77 48.71
CA GLY A 346 35.03 38.12 49.41
C GLY A 346 36.45 38.61 49.06
N GLU A 347 36.62 39.60 48.17
CA GLU A 347 37.95 40.00 47.67
C GLU A 347 38.48 41.37 48.14
N ASP A 348 37.83 42.03 49.12
CA ASP A 348 38.38 43.23 49.76
C ASP A 348 38.47 43.04 51.29
N LEU A 349 39.55 42.41 51.75
CA LEU A 349 40.05 42.51 53.13
C LEU A 349 41.57 42.33 53.20
#